data_AF-A0AAC8TGZ1-F1
#
_entry.id   AF-A0AAC8TGZ1-F1
#
_cell.length_a   1.000
_cell.length_b   1.000
_cell.length_c   1.000
_cell.angle_alpha   90.00
_cell.angle_beta   90.00
_cell.angle_gamma   90.00
#
_symmetry.space_group_name_H-M   'P 1'
#
loop_
_entity.id
_entity.type
_entity.pdbx_description
1 polymer ?
#
loop_
_entity_poly.entity_id
_entity_poly.type
_entity_poly.pdbx_seq_one_letter_code
_entity_poly.pdbx_strand_id
1 'polypeptide(L)' 'MVARVLRGEELSRVMDEVTGRTESKKQQGAVGILTNGLFTRAEMWQGPLACALMPFLHPELYPSPVTG' A
#
# COMPACT_ATOMS: atom_id res chain seq x y z
N MET A 1 -11.42 -14.88 3.93
CA MET A 1 -10.92 -13.57 3.46
C MET A 1 -10.94 -13.46 1.93
N VAL A 2 -10.10 -14.20 1.20
CA VAL A 2 -9.95 -14.06 -0.27
C VAL A 2 -11.27 -14.14 -1.04
N ALA A 3 -12.08 -15.18 -0.81
CA ALA A 3 -13.37 -15.35 -1.49
C ALA A 3 -14.36 -14.20 -1.26
N ARG A 4 -14.24 -13.46 -0.15
CA ARG A 4 -15.10 -12.30 0.17
C ARG A 4 -14.68 -11.08 -0.65
N VAL A 5 -13.38 -10.79 -0.67
CA VAL A 5 -12.80 -9.69 -1.44
C VAL A 5 -13.04 -9.88 -2.94
N LEU A 6 -12.92 -11.11 -3.45
CA LEU A 6 -13.21 -11.43 -4.85
C LEU A 6 -14.68 -11.26 -5.23
N ARG A 7 -15.60 -11.24 -4.27
CA ARG A 7 -17.02 -10.91 -4.50
C ARG A 7 -17.32 -9.41 -4.38
N GLY A 8 -16.30 -8.58 -4.25
CA GLY A 8 -16.44 -7.12 -4.15
C GLY A 8 -16.62 -6.58 -2.73
N GLU A 9 -16.49 -7.43 -1.70
CA GLU A 9 -16.46 -6.93 -0.31
C GLU A 9 -15.17 -6.12 -0.07
N GLU A 10 -15.31 -4.98 0.58
CA GLU A 10 -14.18 -4.08 0.83
C GLU A 10 -13.17 -4.71 1.79
N LEU A 11 -11.88 -4.64 1.45
CA LEU A 11 -10.81 -5.35 2.16
C LEU A 11 -10.72 -4.95 3.64
N SER A 12 -10.83 -3.65 3.98
CA SER A 12 -10.72 -3.23 5.38
C SER A 12 -11.85 -3.81 6.25
N ARG A 13 -13.08 -3.87 5.73
CA ARG A 13 -14.19 -4.53 6.42
C ARG A 13 -13.94 -6.03 6.61
N VAL A 14 -13.49 -6.73 5.58
CA VAL A 14 -13.17 -8.16 5.69
C VAL A 14 -12.05 -8.41 6.70
N MET A 15 -11.04 -7.53 6.73
CA MET A 15 -9.92 -7.62 7.68
C MET A 15 -10.35 -7.36 9.12
N ASP A 16 -11.17 -6.34 9.37
CA ASP A 16 -11.69 -6.01 10.71
C ASP A 16 -12.48 -7.20 11.29
N GLU A 17 -13.37 -7.79 10.48
CA GLU A 17 -14.18 -8.94 10.90
C GLU A 17 -13.35 -10.20 11.15
N VAL A 18 -12.34 -10.49 10.32
CA VAL A 18 -11.49 -11.68 10.49
C VAL A 18 -10.54 -11.56 11.69
N THR A 19 -10.11 -10.34 12.01
CA THR A 19 -9.07 -10.11 13.02
C THR A 19 -9.64 -9.68 14.37
N GLY A 20 -10.96 -9.44 14.45
CA GLY A 20 -11.62 -8.94 15.64
C GLY A 20 -11.16 -7.53 16.05
N ARG A 21 -10.57 -6.78 15.11
CA ARG A 21 -10.04 -5.42 15.34
C ARG A 21 -10.98 -4.41 14.70
N THR A 22 -11.17 -3.28 15.38
CA THR A 22 -11.87 -2.12 14.84
C THR A 22 -10.80 -1.11 14.37
N GLU A 23 -10.94 -0.58 13.15
CA GLU A 23 -10.07 0.47 12.56
C GLU A 23 -8.75 0.00 11.88
N SER A 24 -8.74 -1.15 11.18
CA SER A 24 -7.57 -1.54 10.34
C SER A 24 -7.14 -0.49 9.30
N LYS A 25 -8.02 0.46 8.97
CA LYS A 25 -7.77 1.61 8.10
C LYS A 25 -6.81 2.67 8.67
N LYS A 26 -6.72 2.84 10.01
CA LYS A 26 -6.07 4.03 10.60
C LYS A 26 -4.64 3.85 11.13
N GLN A 27 -4.10 2.63 11.24
CA GLN A 27 -2.77 2.44 11.83
C GLN A 27 -1.83 1.55 11.02
N GLN A 28 -2.15 0.27 10.87
CA GLN A 28 -1.17 -0.72 10.38
C GLN A 28 -1.49 -1.24 8.97
N GLY A 29 -2.74 -1.09 8.51
CA GLY A 29 -3.24 -1.69 7.28
C GLY A 29 -3.26 -3.23 7.34
N ALA A 30 -3.71 -3.86 6.26
CA ALA A 30 -3.71 -5.32 6.17
C ALA A 30 -2.30 -5.91 6.31
N VAL A 31 -1.29 -5.22 5.77
CA VAL A 31 0.11 -5.66 5.84
C VAL A 31 0.61 -5.76 7.28
N GLY A 32 0.42 -4.74 8.12
CA GLY A 32 0.89 -4.80 9.50
C GLY A 32 0.08 -5.74 10.38
N ILE A 33 -1.19 -5.98 10.06
CA ILE A 33 -1.98 -7.01 10.74
C ILE A 33 -1.45 -8.41 10.39
N LEU A 34 -1.23 -8.69 9.10
CA LEU A 34 -0.83 -10.02 8.63
C LEU A 34 0.64 -10.36 8.93
N THR A 35 1.49 -9.35 9.10
CA THR A 35 2.89 -9.51 9.55
C THR A 35 3.05 -9.42 11.07
N ASN A 36 1.94 -9.37 11.82
CA ASN A 36 1.94 -9.24 13.28
C ASN A 36 2.77 -8.05 13.80
N GLY A 37 2.69 -6.92 13.09
CA GLY A 37 3.38 -5.68 13.44
C GLY A 37 4.83 -5.58 12.96
N LEU A 38 5.39 -6.62 12.31
CA LEU A 38 6.77 -6.58 11.80
C LEU A 38 6.95 -5.63 10.62
N PHE A 39 5.86 -5.21 9.97
CA PHE A 39 5.93 -4.36 8.80
C PHE A 39 4.67 -3.50 8.64
N THR A 40 4.81 -2.19 8.59
CA THR A 40 3.70 -1.24 8.54
C THR A 40 3.38 -0.82 7.10
N ARG A 41 2.16 -0.28 6.92
CA ARG A 41 1.76 0.32 5.64
C ARG A 41 2.70 1.47 5.23
N ALA A 42 3.20 2.26 6.17
CA ALA A 42 4.11 3.36 5.87
C ALA A 42 5.45 2.84 5.32
N GLU A 43 6.06 1.85 5.98
CA GLU A 43 7.33 1.22 5.54
C GLU A 43 7.19 0.58 4.16
N MET A 44 6.04 -0.08 3.89
CA MET A 44 5.74 -0.66 2.58
C MET A 44 5.85 0.35 1.42
N TRP A 45 5.51 1.62 1.66
CA TRP A 45 5.52 2.66 0.62
C TRP A 45 6.84 3.40 0.48
N GLN A 46 7.75 3.34 1.46
CA GLN A 46 8.99 4.14 1.43
C GLN A 46 9.86 3.84 0.22
N GLY A 47 10.17 2.56 -0.03
CA GLY A 47 11.02 2.14 -1.14
C GLY A 47 10.43 2.47 -2.52
N PRO A 48 9.21 2.00 -2.84
CA PRO A 48 8.57 2.30 -4.12
C PRO A 48 8.41 3.81 -4.37
N LEU A 49 8.09 4.59 -3.33
CA LEU A 49 7.98 6.05 -3.46
C LEU A 49 9.34 6.68 -3.76
N ALA A 50 10.41 6.27 -3.08
CA ALA A 50 11.76 6.74 -3.39
C ALA A 50 12.15 6.42 -4.84
N CYS A 51 11.83 5.21 -5.32
CA CYS A 51 12.02 4.83 -6.72
C CYS A 51 11.20 5.71 -7.68
N ALA A 52 9.94 6.00 -7.36
CA ALA A 52 9.09 6.86 -8.17
C ALA A 52 9.60 8.31 -8.25
N LEU A 53 10.44 8.74 -7.30
CA LEU A 53 11.06 10.06 -7.29
C LEU A 53 12.31 10.17 -8.17
N MET A 54 12.86 9.06 -8.68
CA MET A 54 14.07 9.08 -9.51
C MET A 54 14.01 10.06 -10.71
N PRO A 55 12.89 10.19 -11.45
CA PRO A 55 12.79 11.18 -12.54
C PRO A 55 12.88 12.64 -12.10
N PHE A 56 12.45 12.93 -10.87
CA PHE A 56 12.48 14.28 -10.31
C PHE A 56 13.85 14.61 -9.72
N LEU A 57 14.56 13.60 -9.21
CA LEU A 57 15.92 13.74 -8.67
C LEU A 57 16.99 13.81 -9.75
N HIS A 58 16.76 13.14 -10.88
CA HIS A 58 17.69 13.04 -12.00
C HIS A 58 17.02 13.41 -13.33
N PRO A 59 16.48 14.63 -13.49
CA PRO A 59 15.75 15.02 -14.70
C PRO A 59 16.59 14.86 -15.99
N GLU A 60 17.92 14.94 -15.89
CA GLU A 60 18.86 14.69 -16.99
C GLU A 60 18.81 13.27 -17.55
N LEU A 61 18.42 12.29 -16.72
CA LEU A 61 18.30 10.88 -17.11
C LEU A 61 16.89 10.54 -17.62
N TYR A 62 15.91 11.40 -17.37
CA TYR A 62 14.50 11.20 -17.71
C TYR A 62 13.97 12.37 -18.54
N PRO A 63 14.46 12.56 -19.78
CA PRO A 63 13.97 13.63 -20.63
C PRO A 63 12.46 13.46 -20.87
N SER A 64 11.73 14.57 -20.73
CA SER A 64 10.29 14.60 -21.01
C SER A 64 10.02 14.01 -22.39
N PRO A 65 8.93 13.26 -22.60
CA PRO A 65 8.49 12.93 -23.94
C PRO A 65 8.40 14.25 -24.71
N VAL A 66 9.15 14.36 -25.81
CA VAL A 66 8.99 15.47 -26.74
C VAL A 66 7.56 15.34 -27.27
N THR A 67 6.68 16.23 -26.82
CA THR A 67 5.34 16.35 -27.38
C THR A 67 5.51 16.88 -28.81
N GLY A 68 5.51 15.96 -29.78
CA GLY A 68 5.35 16.27 -31.20
C GLY A 68 3.88 16.45 -31.56
#